data_AF-A0A392QY69-F1
#
_entry.id   AF-A0A392QY69-F1
#
_cell.length_a   1.000
_cell.length_b   1.000
_cell.length_c   1.000
_cell.angle_alpha   90.00
_cell.angle_beta   90.00
_cell.angle_gamma   90.00
#
_symmetry.space_group_name_H-M   'P 1'
#
loop_
_entity.id
_entity.type
_entity.pdbx_description
1 polymer ?
#
loop_
_entity_poly.entity_id
_entity_poly.type
_entity_poly.pdbx_seq_one_letter_code
_entity_poly.pdbx_strand_id
1 'polypeptide(L)' 'MKDVYVFIAEPGNTKALLAVSALSRAMKEMNKVAILRCAWRQGQSNVVIGVLTPNVSDRENIV' A
#
# COMPACT_ATOMS: atom_id res chain seq x y z
N MET A 1 8.21 16.57 -7.10
CA MET A 1 7.41 15.37 -6.75
C MET A 1 7.76 15.04 -5.30
N LYS A 2 6.79 14.93 -4.38
CA LYS A 2 7.10 14.56 -2.98
C LYS A 2 7.75 13.17 -2.93
N ASP A 3 8.44 12.88 -1.83
CA ASP A 3 9.09 11.59 -1.58
C ASP A 3 8.17 10.41 -1.89
N VAL A 4 8.76 9.33 -2.40
CA VAL A 4 8.05 8.06 -2.61
C VAL A 4 7.94 7.35 -1.26
N TYR A 5 6.72 7.09 -0.82
CA TYR A 5 6.46 6.31 0.39
C TYR A 5 6.14 4.87 0.03
N VAL A 6 6.70 3.94 0.82
CA VAL A 6 6.38 2.51 0.72
C VAL A 6 5.49 2.14 1.90
N PHE A 7 4.35 1.50 1.61
CA PHE A 7 3.44 0.98 2.62
C PHE A 7 3.68 -0.51 2.76
N ILE A 8 4.02 -0.96 3.97
CA ILE A 8 4.17 -2.37 4.33
C ILE A 8 3.19 -2.71 5.45
N ALA A 9 2.83 -3.99 5.54
CA ALA A 9 2.12 -4.49 6.70
C ALA A 9 2.98 -4.32 7.97
N GLU A 10 2.32 -4.14 9.10
CA GLU A 10 2.98 -4.09 10.39
C GLU A 10 3.78 -5.39 10.63
N PRO A 11 5.11 -5.32 10.87
CA PRO A 11 5.92 -6.51 11.11
C PRO A 11 5.41 -7.32 12.29
N GLY A 12 5.30 -8.63 12.13
CA GLY A 12 4.76 -9.54 13.14
C GLY A 12 3.22 -9.63 13.17
N ASN A 13 2.50 -8.78 12.42
CA ASN A 13 1.05 -8.85 12.31
C ASN A 13 0.64 -9.67 11.07
N THR A 14 0.48 -10.98 11.24
CA THR A 14 0.17 -11.92 10.14
C THR A 14 -1.13 -11.57 9.41
N LYS A 15 -2.14 -11.05 10.12
CA LYS A 15 -3.42 -10.65 9.50
C LYS A 15 -3.23 -9.46 8.58
N ALA A 16 -2.48 -8.44 9.03
CA ALA A 16 -2.14 -7.29 8.20
C ALA A 16 -1.30 -7.71 6.98
N LEU A 17 -0.32 -8.60 7.17
CA LEU A 17 0.50 -9.14 6.07
C LEU A 17 -0.35 -9.79 4.98
N LEU A 18 -1.24 -10.70 5.36
CA LEU A 18 -2.12 -11.38 4.41
C LEU A 18 -3.04 -10.40 3.69
N ALA A 19 -3.62 -9.44 4.41
CA ALA A 19 -4.54 -8.46 3.83
C ALA A 19 -3.86 -7.53 2.81
N VAL A 20 -2.69 -6.96 3.17
CA VAL A 20 -1.92 -6.08 2.26
C VAL A 20 -1.42 -6.86 1.04
N SER A 21 -0.98 -8.10 1.24
CA SER A 21 -0.52 -8.96 0.14
C SER A 21 -1.67 -9.31 -0.82
N ALA A 22 -2.84 -9.68 -0.30
CA ALA A 22 -4.03 -9.94 -1.12
C ALA A 22 -4.46 -8.69 -1.91
N LEU A 23 -4.50 -7.52 -1.26
CA LEU A 23 -4.86 -6.25 -1.91
C LEU A 23 -3.89 -5.91 -3.06
N SER A 24 -2.58 -5.99 -2.82
CA SER A 24 -1.57 -5.66 -3.82
C SER A 24 -1.59 -6.60 -5.04
N ARG A 25 -1.86 -7.90 -4.84
CA ARG A 25 -2.04 -8.87 -5.94
C ARG A 25 -3.29 -8.58 -6.75
N ALA A 26 -4.42 -8.34 -6.09
CA ALA A 26 -5.67 -7.98 -6.76
C ALA A 26 -5.51 -6.69 -7.59
N MET A 27 -4.82 -5.68 -7.06
CA MET A 27 -4.51 -4.45 -7.81
C MET A 27 -3.68 -4.73 -9.07
N LYS A 28 -2.68 -5.62 -9.02
CA LYS A 28 -1.89 -6.04 -10.20
C LYS A 28 -2.75 -6.79 -11.21
N GLU A 29 -3.48 -7.81 -10.77
CA GLU A 29 -4.35 -8.64 -11.63
C GLU A 29 -5.41 -7.81 -12.36
N MET A 30 -6.00 -6.83 -11.68
CA MET A 30 -7.04 -5.97 -12.23
C MET A 30 -6.48 -4.78 -13.04
N ASN A 31 -5.16 -4.58 -13.07
CA ASN A 31 -4.51 -3.38 -13.60
C ASN A 31 -5.12 -2.08 -13.02
N LYS A 32 -5.22 -2.02 -11.69
CA LYS A 32 -5.81 -0.91 -10.95
C LYS A 32 -4.83 -0.32 -9.93
N VAL A 33 -5.08 0.94 -9.61
CA VAL A 33 -4.40 1.70 -8.55
C VAL A 33 -5.44 2.20 -7.56
N ALA A 34 -5.02 2.51 -6.34
CA ALA A 34 -5.87 3.14 -5.34
C ALA A 34 -5.50 4.63 -5.18
N ILE A 35 -6.48 5.46 -4.87
CA ILE A 35 -6.26 6.87 -4.51
C ILE A 35 -6.35 6.96 -2.99
N LEU A 36 -5.27 7.41 -2.35
CA LEU A 36 -5.18 7.52 -0.90
C LEU A 36 -5.19 8.98 -0.45
N ARG A 37 -5.85 9.21 0.69
CA ARG A 37 -5.66 10.39 1.53
C ARG A 37 -4.73 10.04 2.67
N CYS A 38 -3.46 10.46 2.57
CA CYS A 38 -2.45 10.25 3.60
C CYS A 38 -2.45 11.41 4.60
N ALA A 39 -2.70 11.08 5.86
CA ALA A 39 -2.57 11.99 7.00
C ALA A 39 -1.56 11.38 7.99
N TRP A 40 -0.52 12.13 8.34
CA TRP A 40 0.60 11.61 9.15
C TRP A 40 0.43 11.85 10.63
N ARG A 41 -0.21 12.95 11.00
CA ARG A 41 -0.45 13.35 12.39
C ARG A 41 -1.91 13.78 12.56
N GLN A 42 -2.48 13.45 13.72
CA GLN A 42 -3.80 13.96 14.09
C GLN A 42 -3.76 15.49 14.11
N GLY A 43 -4.78 16.13 13.53
CA GLY A 43 -4.87 17.60 13.48
C GLY A 43 -4.01 18.29 12.42
N GLN A 44 -3.27 17.56 11.58
CA GLN A 44 -2.55 18.16 10.46
C GLN A 44 -3.54 18.65 9.40
N SER A 45 -3.58 19.97 9.13
CA SER A 45 -4.51 20.55 8.14
C SER A 45 -4.18 20.14 6.70
N ASN A 46 -2.89 19.93 6.42
CA ASN A 46 -2.42 19.54 5.10
C ASN A 46 -2.38 18.01 4.97
N VAL A 47 -3.21 17.46 4.10
CA VAL A 47 -3.23 16.04 3.76
C VAL A 47 -2.69 15.82 2.36
N VAL A 48 -2.01 14.70 2.16
CA VAL A 48 -1.47 14.35 0.83
C VAL A 48 -2.47 13.43 0.15
N ILE A 49 -2.91 13.81 -1.05
CA ILE A 49 -3.61 12.90 -1.95
C ILE A 49 -2.56 12.28 -2.87
N GLY A 50 -2.51 10.95 -2.91
CA GLY A 50 -1.52 10.20 -3.66
C GLY A 50 -2.11 8.98 -4.34
N VAL A 51 -1.38 8.45 -5.31
CA VAL A 51 -1.69 7.19 -5.98
C VAL A 51 -0.90 6.08 -5.31
N LEU A 52 -1.59 5.04 -4.84
CA LEU A 52 -0.98 3.80 -4.38
C LEU A 52 -0.93 2.81 -5.54
N THR A 53 0.27 2.49 -5.99
CA THR A 53 0.53 1.47 -7.01
C THR A 53 0.90 0.14 -6.35
N PRO A 54 0.49 -1.01 -6.91
CA PRO A 54 0.93 -2.30 -6.39
C PRO A 54 2.41 -2.51 -6.70
N ASN A 55 3.17 -2.98 -5.71
CA ASN A 55 4.55 -3.40 -5.87
C ASN A 55 4.68 -4.82 -5.30
N VAL A 56 4.57 -5.81 -6.18
CA VAL A 56 4.66 -7.24 -5.84
C VAL A 56 5.82 -7.86 -6.60
N SER A 57 6.54 -8.76 -5.93
CA SER A 57 7.59 -9.56 -6.55
C SER A 57 7.01 -10.47 -7.64
N ASP A 58 7.76 -10.70 -8.70
CA ASP A 58 7.39 -11.67 -9.75
C ASP A 58 7.61 -13.13 -9.32
N ARG A 59 8.14 -13.36 -8.12
CA ARG A 59 8.22 -14.71 -7.55
C ARG A 59 6.85 -15.14 -7.06
N GLU A 60 6.27 -16.15 -7.70
CA GLU A 60 4.91 -16.64 -7.42
C GLU A 60 4.70 -17.27 -6.03
N ASN A 61 5.77 -17.48 -5.22
CA ASN A 61 5.72 -18.21 -3.95
C ASN A 61 6.18 -17.42 -2.72
N ILE A 62 6.00 -16.09 -2.69
CA ILE A 62 6.25 -15.29 -1.48
C ILE A 62 4.91 -14.91 -0.86
N VAL A 63 4.63 -15.46 0.32
CA VAL A 63 3.48 -15.11 1.18
C VAL A 63 3.90 -14.08 2.21
#